data_AF-A0A1A8I9C0-F1
#
_entry.id   AF-A0A1A8I9C0-F1
#
_cell.length_a   1.000
_cell.length_b   1.000
_cell.length_c   1.000
_cell.angle_alpha   90.00
_cell.angle_beta   90.00
_cell.angle_gamma   90.00
#
_symmetry.space_group_name_H-M   'P 1'
#
loop_
_entity.id
_entity.type
_entity.pdbx_description
1 polymer ?
#
loop_
_entity_poly.entity_id
_entity_poly.type
_entity_poly.pdbx_seq_one_letter_code
_entity_poly.pdbx_strand_id
1 'polypeptide(L)'
;RVFTYLIGRELTFAENVKWIACNNKGYYTHVSTLADVQENVMEYLHVLSRPMVINHDHDIIWTEAYMDSVMFNTQAQSLLLMTSVAMPVFSKKEETLSHGILLGVVGTDVALRELMRLAPRYKLGIHGYAFLITNNGYILSHPELRPLYKEGKKLKPKPNYNSVDLSEVEWEDTEEELRSVMVKGETGTMSLDVRSSVDKGTRVIFLKNDYFYTVINETPFSLGIVLSRGYGQYIFTGNVSVEEGLHDLLTPDLTIADEWTYCEIDIDPAHRKLNQLQAIVKYLTGKDPNLQCDAQLLQQTLFDTVVTAPMEAYWTALMLNASSMDDGIETAFLGTRSGLLRFLKYAGIEKRVGKSFLTSTDKENMFTLDHFPVWYRRAAEHPAGQFLYYMPRQDTRDTFRDYEADYRGTLSSDEVEQQSKKGQRKQRDDDEEVGEELEAVRIRMGMFKRCDLLVRA
;
A
#
# COMPACT_ATOMS: atom_id res chain seq x y z
N ARG A 1 -28.77 -21.80 -23.66
CA ARG A 1 -29.52 -22.47 -22.57
C ARG A 1 -30.53 -21.47 -22.03
N VAL A 2 -31.74 -21.88 -21.67
CA VAL A 2 -32.76 -20.96 -21.11
C VAL A 2 -33.12 -21.43 -19.71
N PHE A 3 -32.88 -20.57 -18.72
CA PHE A 3 -33.26 -20.80 -17.32
C PHE A 3 -34.55 -20.04 -17.05
N THR A 4 -35.50 -20.70 -16.41
CA THR A 4 -36.81 -20.13 -16.15
C THR A 4 -37.12 -20.17 -14.67
N TYR A 5 -37.47 -19.02 -14.11
CA TYR A 5 -37.79 -18.84 -12.70
C TYR A 5 -39.27 -18.45 -12.58
N LEU A 6 -40.06 -19.27 -11.91
CA LEU A 6 -41.43 -18.91 -11.57
C LEU A 6 -41.42 -18.27 -10.18
N ILE A 7 -41.80 -17.00 -10.08
CA ILE A 7 -41.74 -16.22 -8.84
C ILE A 7 -43.13 -16.06 -8.27
N GLY A 8 -43.27 -16.27 -6.96
CA GLY A 8 -44.51 -16.09 -6.21
C GLY A 8 -45.18 -17.41 -5.86
N ARG A 9 -46.26 -17.33 -5.07
CA ARG A 9 -46.94 -18.53 -4.52
C ARG A 9 -47.82 -19.23 -5.53
N GLU A 10 -48.15 -18.58 -6.63
CA GLU A 10 -49.05 -19.11 -7.65
C GLU A 10 -48.30 -19.96 -8.68
N LEU A 11 -48.80 -21.17 -8.95
CA LEU A 11 -48.20 -22.16 -9.85
C LEU A 11 -48.90 -22.24 -11.21
N THR A 12 -49.68 -21.23 -11.57
CA THR A 12 -50.63 -21.24 -12.71
C THR A 12 -49.98 -21.51 -14.06
N PHE A 13 -48.70 -21.16 -14.25
CA PHE A 13 -47.97 -21.34 -15.51
C PHE A 13 -46.76 -22.27 -15.41
N ALA A 14 -46.63 -23.04 -14.32
CA ALA A 14 -45.44 -23.84 -14.05
C ALA A 14 -45.08 -24.82 -15.18
N GLU A 15 -46.08 -25.45 -15.80
CA GLU A 15 -45.85 -26.45 -16.84
C GLU A 15 -45.29 -25.86 -18.15
N ASN A 16 -45.84 -24.71 -18.59
CA ASN A 16 -45.36 -24.01 -19.78
C ASN A 16 -43.93 -23.49 -19.58
N VAL A 17 -43.67 -22.93 -18.40
CA VAL A 17 -42.36 -22.37 -18.04
C VAL A 17 -41.33 -23.49 -17.94
N LYS A 18 -41.69 -24.63 -17.33
CA LYS A 18 -40.85 -25.82 -17.27
C LYS A 18 -40.55 -26.39 -18.67
N TRP A 19 -41.55 -26.41 -19.56
CA TRP A 19 -41.37 -26.86 -20.94
C TRP A 19 -40.33 -26.00 -21.68
N ILE A 20 -40.36 -24.68 -21.51
CA ILE A 20 -39.37 -23.76 -22.09
C ILE A 20 -37.95 -24.10 -21.63
N ALA A 21 -37.75 -24.33 -20.32
CA ALA A 21 -36.43 -24.69 -19.79
C ALA A 21 -35.95 -26.07 -20.30
N CYS A 22 -36.83 -27.08 -20.30
CA CYS A 22 -36.49 -28.42 -20.78
C CYS A 22 -36.07 -28.42 -22.26
N ASN A 23 -36.82 -27.73 -23.13
CA ASN A 23 -36.52 -27.68 -24.56
C ASN A 23 -35.18 -26.99 -24.87
N ASN A 24 -34.76 -26.06 -24.01
CA ASN A 24 -33.54 -25.27 -24.18
C ASN A 24 -32.35 -25.76 -23.33
N LYS A 25 -32.41 -26.98 -22.79
CA LYS A 25 -31.35 -27.59 -21.95
C LYS A 25 -30.93 -26.70 -20.78
N GLY A 26 -31.90 -26.04 -20.15
CA GLY A 26 -31.68 -25.22 -18.95
C GLY A 26 -32.22 -25.87 -17.68
N TYR A 27 -32.68 -25.04 -16.75
CA TYR A 27 -33.24 -25.47 -15.49
C TYR A 27 -34.48 -24.64 -15.13
N TYR A 28 -35.43 -25.29 -14.48
CA TYR A 28 -36.65 -24.67 -13.98
C TYR A 28 -36.60 -24.63 -12.46
N THR A 29 -36.84 -23.47 -11.86
CA THR A 29 -36.95 -23.33 -10.40
C THR A 29 -38.18 -22.50 -10.05
N HIS A 30 -38.81 -22.85 -8.93
CA HIS A 30 -39.95 -22.12 -8.38
C HIS A 30 -39.50 -21.41 -7.10
N VAL A 31 -39.60 -20.08 -7.11
CA VAL A 31 -39.19 -19.21 -6.01
C VAL A 31 -40.45 -18.69 -5.34
N SER A 32 -40.85 -19.35 -4.25
CA SER A 32 -42.07 -19.01 -3.50
C SER A 32 -41.88 -17.81 -2.58
N THR A 33 -40.70 -17.71 -1.96
CA THR A 33 -40.39 -16.69 -0.95
C THR A 33 -39.05 -16.03 -1.22
N LEU A 34 -38.82 -14.86 -0.59
CA LEU A 34 -37.54 -14.14 -0.67
C LEU A 34 -36.38 -14.97 -0.10
N ALA A 35 -36.63 -15.84 0.88
CA ALA A 35 -35.62 -16.71 1.46
C ALA A 35 -35.11 -17.74 0.46
N ASP A 36 -35.99 -18.25 -0.41
CA ASP A 36 -35.65 -19.29 -1.38
C ASP A 36 -34.88 -18.74 -2.60
N VAL A 37 -34.78 -17.42 -2.75
CA VAL A 37 -34.13 -16.78 -3.91
C VAL A 37 -32.66 -17.17 -3.98
N GLN A 38 -31.94 -17.10 -2.86
CA GLN A 38 -30.48 -17.30 -2.86
C GLN A 38 -30.11 -18.72 -3.27
N GLU A 39 -30.79 -19.74 -2.74
CA GLU A 39 -30.51 -21.14 -3.05
C GLU A 39 -30.98 -21.50 -4.47
N ASN A 40 -32.22 -21.19 -4.81
CA ASN A 40 -32.79 -21.57 -6.12
C ASN A 40 -32.18 -20.82 -7.30
N VAL A 41 -31.70 -19.60 -7.11
CA VAL A 41 -31.02 -18.87 -8.18
C VAL A 41 -29.66 -19.49 -8.45
N MET A 42 -28.91 -19.92 -7.43
CA MET A 42 -27.54 -20.45 -7.56
C MET A 42 -27.46 -21.85 -8.20
N GLU A 43 -28.56 -22.60 -8.22
CA GLU A 43 -28.65 -23.93 -8.87
C GLU A 43 -28.25 -23.95 -10.35
N TYR A 44 -28.35 -22.81 -11.05
CA TYR A 44 -27.90 -22.72 -12.45
C TYR A 44 -26.42 -23.11 -12.64
N LEU A 45 -25.57 -22.89 -11.63
CA LEU A 45 -24.15 -23.26 -11.66
C LEU A 45 -23.95 -24.77 -11.80
N HIS A 46 -24.80 -25.59 -11.15
CA HIS A 46 -24.75 -27.04 -11.30
C HIS A 46 -25.07 -27.50 -12.71
N VAL A 47 -25.92 -26.76 -13.45
CA VAL A 47 -26.20 -27.07 -14.85
C VAL A 47 -25.08 -26.57 -15.75
N LEU A 48 -24.57 -25.35 -15.53
CA LEU A 48 -23.46 -24.77 -16.30
C LEU A 48 -22.18 -25.59 -16.20
N SER A 49 -21.87 -26.15 -15.03
CA SER A 49 -20.66 -26.95 -14.79
C SER A 49 -20.68 -28.35 -15.41
N ARG A 50 -21.84 -28.91 -15.80
CA ARG A 50 -21.94 -30.28 -16.33
C ARG A 50 -20.95 -30.62 -17.46
N PRO A 51 -20.78 -29.78 -18.51
CA PRO A 51 -19.81 -30.08 -19.58
C PRO A 51 -18.38 -30.13 -19.07
N MET A 52 -18.00 -29.25 -18.14
CA MET A 52 -16.67 -29.26 -17.53
C MET A 52 -16.43 -30.55 -16.75
N VAL A 53 -17.44 -30.99 -15.98
CA VAL A 53 -17.37 -32.22 -15.19
C VAL A 53 -17.23 -33.46 -16.10
N ILE A 54 -18.00 -33.52 -17.19
CA ILE A 54 -17.99 -34.64 -18.15
C ILE A 54 -16.65 -34.72 -18.89
N ASN A 55 -16.06 -33.57 -19.23
CA ASN A 55 -14.76 -33.51 -19.90
C ASN A 55 -13.58 -33.78 -18.95
N HIS A 56 -13.83 -33.94 -17.64
CA HIS A 56 -12.80 -34.04 -16.60
C HIS A 56 -11.80 -32.89 -16.64
N ASP A 57 -12.30 -31.69 -16.93
CA ASP A 57 -11.44 -30.53 -17.09
C ASP A 57 -11.12 -29.90 -15.74
N HIS A 58 -9.83 -29.82 -15.44
CA HIS A 58 -9.29 -29.47 -14.14
C HIS A 58 -8.58 -28.12 -14.18
N ASP A 59 -9.25 -27.15 -14.83
CA ASP A 59 -8.74 -25.79 -14.96
C ASP A 59 -8.54 -25.13 -13.60
N ILE A 60 -7.35 -24.56 -13.45
CA ILE A 60 -6.97 -23.76 -12.29
C ILE A 60 -7.32 -22.30 -12.61
N ILE A 61 -8.17 -21.71 -11.79
CA ILE A 61 -8.62 -20.33 -11.96
C ILE A 61 -8.11 -19.48 -10.81
N TRP A 62 -7.59 -18.30 -11.15
CA TRP A 62 -7.17 -17.29 -10.19
C TRP A 62 -8.27 -16.24 -10.02
N THR A 63 -8.59 -15.89 -8.77
CA THR A 63 -9.52 -14.81 -8.49
C THR A 63 -8.83 -13.44 -8.53
N GLU A 64 -9.61 -12.40 -8.81
CA GLU A 64 -9.16 -11.02 -8.62
C GLU A 64 -8.84 -10.72 -7.15
N ALA A 65 -8.16 -9.62 -6.89
CA ALA A 65 -7.83 -9.22 -5.54
C ALA A 65 -9.11 -8.95 -4.72
N TYR A 66 -9.26 -9.66 -3.61
CA TYR A 66 -10.34 -9.45 -2.66
C TYR A 66 -9.78 -9.33 -1.25
N MET A 67 -10.56 -8.75 -0.35
CA MET A 67 -10.20 -8.62 1.06
C MET A 67 -10.88 -9.73 1.87
N ASP A 68 -10.10 -10.46 2.66
CA ASP A 68 -10.65 -11.49 3.55
C ASP A 68 -11.35 -10.85 4.76
N SER A 69 -12.64 -11.17 4.91
CA SER A 69 -13.54 -10.80 6.00
C SER A 69 -12.99 -11.07 7.41
N VAL A 70 -12.11 -12.07 7.58
CA VAL A 70 -11.56 -12.45 8.89
C VAL A 70 -10.37 -11.57 9.30
N MET A 71 -9.55 -11.14 8.35
CA MET A 71 -8.32 -10.37 8.59
C MET A 71 -8.52 -8.85 8.80
N PHE A 72 -9.70 -8.31 8.47
CA PHE A 72 -10.00 -6.87 8.57
C PHE A 72 -9.76 -6.22 9.94
N ASN A 73 -9.75 -6.99 11.04
CA ASN A 73 -9.68 -6.43 12.39
C ASN A 73 -8.26 -6.18 12.90
N THR A 74 -7.20 -6.53 12.17
CA THR A 74 -5.85 -6.64 12.78
C THR A 74 -4.70 -5.86 12.14
N GLN A 75 -4.74 -5.44 10.86
CA GLN A 75 -3.57 -4.83 10.20
C GLN A 75 -3.87 -3.68 9.21
N ALA A 76 -2.80 -2.99 8.78
CA ALA A 76 -2.79 -1.76 7.99
C ALA A 76 -3.24 -1.91 6.51
N GLN A 77 -3.52 -0.76 5.89
CA GLN A 77 -4.59 -0.49 4.91
C GLN A 77 -4.39 -0.97 3.44
N SER A 78 -3.26 -1.57 3.06
CA SER A 78 -2.95 -2.00 1.68
C SER A 78 -2.60 -3.49 1.55
N LEU A 79 -2.33 -4.19 2.66
CA LEU A 79 -1.75 -5.55 2.68
C LEU A 79 -2.76 -6.66 3.03
N LEU A 80 -4.04 -6.32 3.03
CA LEU A 80 -5.18 -7.20 3.32
C LEU A 80 -5.74 -7.90 2.08
N LEU A 81 -5.21 -7.57 0.90
CA LEU A 81 -5.67 -8.15 -0.36
C LEU A 81 -5.05 -9.53 -0.54
N MET A 82 -5.91 -10.47 -0.94
CA MET A 82 -5.58 -11.85 -1.23
C MET A 82 -6.11 -12.20 -2.62
N THR A 83 -5.49 -13.18 -3.25
CA THR A 83 -6.00 -13.85 -4.44
C THR A 83 -6.09 -15.33 -4.13
N SER A 84 -7.12 -16.00 -4.64
CA SER A 84 -7.31 -17.43 -4.43
C SER A 84 -7.05 -18.18 -5.71
N VAL A 85 -6.40 -19.33 -5.56
CA VAL A 85 -6.35 -20.36 -6.59
C VAL A 85 -7.52 -21.30 -6.34
N ALA A 86 -8.41 -21.45 -7.32
CA ALA A 86 -9.59 -22.29 -7.23
C ALA A 86 -9.52 -23.44 -8.25
N MET A 87 -9.90 -24.64 -7.79
CA MET A 87 -9.96 -25.85 -8.61
C MET A 87 -11.27 -26.61 -8.34
N PRO A 88 -12.03 -26.99 -9.38
CA PRO A 88 -13.27 -27.73 -9.20
C PRO A 88 -13.02 -29.20 -8.83
N VAL A 89 -13.88 -29.74 -7.96
CA VAL A 89 -13.84 -31.14 -7.51
C VAL A 89 -15.06 -31.89 -8.00
N PHE A 90 -14.82 -33.01 -8.68
CA PHE A 90 -15.85 -33.82 -9.32
C PHE A 90 -16.02 -35.17 -8.66
N SER A 91 -17.22 -35.73 -8.80
CA SER A 91 -17.49 -37.12 -8.41
C SER A 91 -16.89 -38.09 -9.43
N LYS A 92 -16.11 -39.06 -8.96
CA LYS A 92 -15.51 -40.12 -9.82
C LYS A 92 -16.36 -41.39 -9.93
N LYS A 93 -17.58 -41.40 -9.40
CA LYS A 93 -18.45 -42.60 -9.43
C LYS A 93 -19.03 -42.77 -10.82
N GLU A 94 -18.94 -43.99 -11.39
CA GLU A 94 -19.43 -44.27 -12.75
C GLU A 94 -20.91 -43.91 -12.96
N GLU A 95 -21.75 -44.09 -11.94
CA GLU A 95 -23.19 -43.76 -11.97
C GLU A 95 -23.47 -42.24 -12.12
N THR A 96 -22.56 -41.40 -11.64
CA THR A 96 -22.73 -39.93 -11.61
C THR A 96 -21.92 -39.21 -12.68
N LEU A 97 -21.06 -39.92 -13.41
CA LEU A 97 -20.25 -39.38 -14.51
C LEU A 97 -21.12 -38.73 -15.60
N SER A 98 -22.20 -39.39 -16.01
CA SER A 98 -23.13 -38.88 -17.03
C SER A 98 -23.97 -37.70 -16.55
N HIS A 99 -24.15 -37.56 -15.25
CA HIS A 99 -24.93 -36.48 -14.63
C HIS A 99 -24.13 -35.18 -14.47
N GLY A 100 -22.79 -35.25 -14.56
CA GLY A 100 -21.90 -34.09 -14.49
C GLY A 100 -21.96 -33.37 -13.14
N ILE A 101 -21.89 -34.12 -12.04
CA ILE A 101 -22.05 -33.57 -10.68
C ILE A 101 -20.74 -32.93 -10.19
N LEU A 102 -20.80 -31.61 -9.98
CA LEU A 102 -19.80 -30.84 -9.23
C LEU A 102 -20.00 -31.06 -7.72
N LEU A 103 -19.00 -31.62 -7.03
CA LEU A 103 -19.05 -31.81 -5.57
C LEU A 103 -18.75 -30.52 -4.82
N GLY A 104 -17.90 -29.67 -5.38
CA GLY A 104 -17.51 -28.40 -4.79
C GLY A 104 -16.28 -27.82 -5.48
N VAL A 105 -15.71 -26.79 -4.85
CA VAL A 105 -14.48 -26.12 -5.31
C VAL A 105 -13.52 -26.10 -4.13
N VAL A 106 -12.27 -26.46 -4.38
CA VAL A 106 -11.18 -26.29 -3.42
C VAL A 106 -10.45 -25.01 -3.79
N GLY A 107 -10.23 -24.16 -2.78
CA GLY A 107 -9.53 -22.90 -2.91
C GLY A 107 -8.33 -22.84 -1.97
N THR A 108 -7.28 -22.14 -2.36
CA THR A 108 -6.21 -21.75 -1.44
C THR A 108 -5.87 -20.28 -1.66
N ASP A 109 -5.83 -19.55 -0.55
CA ASP A 109 -5.63 -18.11 -0.55
C ASP A 109 -4.14 -17.77 -0.47
N VAL A 110 -3.73 -16.84 -1.32
CA VAL A 110 -2.38 -16.30 -1.41
C VAL A 110 -2.44 -14.82 -1.05
N ALA A 111 -1.79 -14.44 0.05
CA ALA A 111 -1.69 -13.04 0.44
C ALA A 111 -0.80 -12.29 -0.56
N LEU A 112 -1.28 -11.16 -1.10
CA LEU A 112 -0.50 -10.35 -2.04
C LEU A 112 0.74 -9.75 -1.36
N ARG A 113 0.72 -9.58 -0.03
CA ARG A 113 1.88 -9.20 0.77
C ARG A 113 3.08 -10.13 0.54
N GLU A 114 2.86 -11.43 0.50
CA GLU A 114 3.94 -12.41 0.30
C GLU A 114 4.51 -12.34 -1.12
N LEU A 115 3.68 -12.04 -2.13
CA LEU A 115 4.15 -11.81 -3.49
C LEU A 115 5.01 -10.54 -3.58
N MET A 116 4.52 -9.44 -3.00
CA MET A 116 5.24 -8.17 -3.01
C MET A 116 6.53 -8.22 -2.19
N ARG A 117 6.63 -9.12 -1.22
CA ARG A 117 7.85 -9.38 -0.44
C ARG A 117 9.02 -9.84 -1.32
N LEU A 118 8.76 -10.48 -2.47
CA LEU A 118 9.78 -10.90 -3.43
C LEU A 118 10.38 -9.71 -4.22
N ALA A 119 9.70 -8.56 -4.25
CA ALA A 119 10.14 -7.35 -4.91
C ALA A 119 10.38 -6.22 -3.88
N PRO A 120 11.39 -6.37 -2.99
CA PRO A 120 11.58 -5.44 -1.88
C PRO A 120 12.04 -4.07 -2.37
N ARG A 121 11.52 -3.00 -1.72
CA ARG A 121 11.79 -1.61 -2.13
C ARG A 121 13.23 -1.18 -1.98
N TYR A 122 13.94 -1.72 -0.99
CA TYR A 122 15.36 -1.47 -0.88
C TYR A 122 16.14 -1.98 -2.11
N LYS A 123 15.63 -2.90 -2.93
CA LYS A 123 16.30 -3.26 -4.20
C LYS A 123 15.87 -2.35 -5.37
N LEU A 124 14.59 -2.00 -5.43
CA LEU A 124 14.03 -1.18 -6.52
C LEU A 124 14.43 0.30 -6.46
N GLY A 125 14.84 0.79 -5.29
CA GLY A 125 15.20 2.19 -5.07
C GLY A 125 14.07 3.01 -4.45
N ILE A 126 14.30 4.31 -4.30
CA ILE A 126 13.44 5.19 -3.49
C ILE A 126 12.05 5.37 -4.10
N HIS A 127 12.03 5.61 -5.41
CA HIS A 127 10.81 5.80 -6.19
C HIS A 127 10.42 4.54 -6.95
N GLY A 128 11.24 3.49 -6.91
CA GLY A 128 10.96 2.24 -7.59
C GLY A 128 9.89 1.41 -6.89
N TYR A 129 9.01 0.81 -7.66
CA TYR A 129 7.93 -0.05 -7.17
C TYR A 129 7.67 -1.20 -8.13
N ALA A 130 7.09 -2.27 -7.60
CA ALA A 130 6.51 -3.33 -8.40
C ALA A 130 4.99 -3.25 -8.28
N PHE A 131 4.30 -3.73 -9.30
CA PHE A 131 2.85 -3.85 -9.33
C PHE A 131 2.43 -5.07 -10.14
N LEU A 132 1.23 -5.57 -9.85
CA LEU A 132 0.67 -6.76 -10.46
C LEU A 132 -0.69 -6.42 -11.07
N ILE A 133 -0.93 -6.89 -12.28
CA ILE A 133 -2.23 -6.75 -12.96
C ILE A 133 -2.74 -8.11 -13.44
N THR A 134 -4.06 -8.20 -13.62
CA THR A 134 -4.72 -9.34 -14.24
C THR A 134 -4.72 -9.23 -15.77
N ASN A 135 -5.16 -10.29 -16.46
CA ASN A 135 -5.42 -10.31 -17.90
C ASN A 135 -6.61 -9.42 -18.35
N ASN A 136 -7.38 -8.86 -17.41
CA ASN A 136 -8.36 -7.79 -17.68
C ASN A 136 -7.77 -6.39 -17.41
N GLY A 137 -6.55 -6.38 -16.87
CA GLY A 137 -5.77 -5.22 -16.47
C GLY A 137 -6.24 -4.55 -15.18
N TYR A 138 -7.06 -5.24 -14.39
CA TYR A 138 -7.33 -4.84 -13.01
C TYR A 138 -6.08 -5.00 -12.16
N ILE A 139 -5.90 -4.06 -11.24
CA ILE A 139 -4.76 -4.06 -10.33
C ILE A 139 -4.98 -5.09 -9.23
N LEU A 140 -4.02 -6.01 -9.07
CA LEU A 140 -3.94 -6.86 -7.90
C LEU A 140 -3.24 -6.13 -6.75
N SER A 141 -2.06 -5.59 -7.03
CA SER A 141 -1.25 -4.87 -6.05
C SER A 141 -0.56 -3.69 -6.71
N HIS A 142 -0.73 -2.50 -6.12
CA HIS A 142 -0.07 -1.28 -6.56
C HIS A 142 0.06 -0.31 -5.36
N PRO A 143 1.14 0.49 -5.24
CA PRO A 143 1.36 1.34 -4.06
C PRO A 143 0.32 2.44 -3.88
N GLU A 144 -0.23 2.94 -5.00
CA GLU A 144 -1.31 3.94 -5.00
C GLU A 144 -2.72 3.32 -4.96
N LEU A 145 -2.85 1.98 -4.94
CA LEU A 145 -4.15 1.33 -4.75
C LEU A 145 -4.62 1.58 -3.32
N ARG A 146 -5.75 2.28 -3.18
CA ARG A 146 -6.35 2.58 -1.88
C ARG A 146 -7.71 1.88 -1.76
N PRO A 147 -7.74 0.61 -1.30
CA PRO A 147 -8.97 -0.18 -1.26
C PRO A 147 -9.93 0.26 -0.16
N LEU A 148 -9.45 0.99 0.85
CA LEU A 148 -10.23 1.44 1.99
C LEU A 148 -10.54 2.95 1.93
N TYR A 149 -11.68 3.34 2.49
CA TYR A 149 -12.02 4.72 2.80
C TYR A 149 -12.39 4.87 4.29
N LYS A 150 -12.21 6.09 4.83
CA LYS A 150 -12.55 6.40 6.23
C LYS A 150 -13.98 6.94 6.28
N GLU A 151 -14.87 6.24 6.99
CA GLU A 151 -16.22 6.70 7.31
C GLU A 151 -16.30 6.94 8.82
N GLY A 152 -16.13 8.20 9.23
CA GLY A 152 -15.97 8.55 10.65
C GLY A 152 -14.69 7.94 11.24
N LYS A 153 -14.84 7.10 12.28
CA LYS A 153 -13.72 6.38 12.92
C LYS A 153 -13.48 4.97 12.36
N LYS A 154 -14.33 4.49 11.46
CA LYS A 154 -14.23 3.12 10.91
C LYS A 154 -13.68 3.17 9.48
N LEU A 155 -12.77 2.25 9.18
CA LEU A 155 -12.32 1.98 7.81
C LEU A 155 -13.31 1.04 7.15
N LYS A 156 -13.78 1.37 5.96
CA LYS A 156 -14.64 0.51 5.15
C LYS A 156 -14.02 0.30 3.77
N PRO A 157 -14.22 -0.87 3.16
CA PRO A 157 -13.79 -1.11 1.78
C PRO A 157 -14.59 -0.22 0.83
N LYS A 158 -13.91 0.39 -0.12
CA LYS A 158 -14.56 1.18 -1.18
C LYS A 158 -15.43 0.27 -2.04
N PRO A 159 -16.57 0.75 -2.57
CA PRO A 159 -17.27 0.03 -3.61
C PRO A 159 -16.32 -0.25 -4.78
N ASN A 160 -16.36 -1.47 -5.34
CA ASN A 160 -15.60 -1.87 -6.53
C ASN A 160 -14.06 -1.73 -6.40
N TYR A 161 -13.51 -1.85 -5.18
CA TYR A 161 -12.06 -1.81 -4.98
C TYR A 161 -11.29 -2.90 -5.74
N ASN A 162 -11.96 -4.00 -6.11
CA ASN A 162 -11.40 -5.15 -6.81
C ASN A 162 -11.33 -4.96 -8.34
N SER A 163 -12.03 -3.97 -8.90
CA SER A 163 -12.09 -3.70 -10.33
C SER A 163 -11.44 -2.37 -10.70
N VAL A 164 -10.47 -1.92 -9.90
CA VAL A 164 -9.70 -0.70 -10.20
C VAL A 164 -8.74 -1.00 -11.32
N ASP A 165 -8.82 -0.19 -12.37
CA ASP A 165 -8.03 -0.39 -13.59
C ASP A 165 -6.63 0.26 -13.50
N LEU A 166 -5.67 -0.24 -14.28
CA LEU A 166 -4.31 0.33 -14.35
C LEU A 166 -4.33 1.80 -14.79
N SER A 167 -5.18 2.14 -15.77
CA SER A 167 -5.34 3.50 -16.29
C SER A 167 -5.87 4.50 -15.26
N GLU A 168 -6.60 4.02 -14.23
CA GLU A 168 -7.08 4.87 -13.13
C GLU A 168 -5.99 5.24 -12.13
N VAL A 169 -4.81 4.62 -12.21
CA VAL A 169 -3.71 4.83 -11.27
C VAL A 169 -2.48 5.39 -11.98
N GLU A 170 -2.15 4.88 -13.15
CA GLU A 170 -1.04 5.34 -13.99
C GLU A 170 -1.54 6.36 -15.03
N TRP A 171 -1.87 7.57 -14.58
CA TRP A 171 -2.55 8.59 -15.41
C TRP A 171 -1.72 9.12 -16.59
N GLU A 172 -0.42 8.85 -16.58
CA GLU A 172 0.53 9.35 -17.60
C GLU A 172 0.61 8.40 -18.81
N ASP A 173 0.07 7.18 -18.72
CA ASP A 173 -0.14 6.27 -19.87
C ASP A 173 -1.39 6.69 -20.66
N THR A 174 -1.36 7.88 -21.26
CA THR A 174 -2.54 8.47 -21.93
C THR A 174 -3.03 7.68 -23.15
N GLU A 175 -2.14 6.93 -23.78
CA GLU A 175 -2.46 6.10 -24.96
C GLU A 175 -2.78 4.64 -24.58
N GLU A 176 -2.80 4.32 -23.28
CA GLU A 176 -3.01 2.97 -22.74
C GLU A 176 -2.08 1.91 -23.38
N GLU A 177 -0.87 2.33 -23.79
CA GLU A 177 0.10 1.45 -24.43
C GLU A 177 0.62 0.43 -23.43
N LEU A 178 1.01 0.87 -22.22
CA LEU A 178 1.48 -0.02 -21.15
C LEU A 178 0.40 -1.01 -20.76
N ARG A 179 -0.81 -0.51 -20.56
CA ARG A 179 -1.98 -1.33 -20.25
C ARG A 179 -2.17 -2.42 -21.30
N SER A 180 -2.18 -2.04 -22.57
CA SER A 180 -2.47 -2.94 -23.68
C SER A 180 -1.43 -4.06 -23.83
N VAL A 181 -0.15 -3.73 -23.74
CA VAL A 181 0.94 -4.72 -23.87
C VAL A 181 0.96 -5.69 -22.68
N MET A 182 0.71 -5.20 -21.47
CA MET A 182 0.69 -6.06 -20.27
C MET A 182 -0.54 -6.97 -20.23
N VAL A 183 -1.70 -6.51 -20.70
CA VAL A 183 -2.93 -7.33 -20.83
C VAL A 183 -2.77 -8.41 -21.91
N LYS A 184 -2.12 -8.09 -23.03
CA LYS A 184 -1.78 -9.07 -24.09
C LYS A 184 -0.73 -10.09 -23.65
N GLY A 185 -0.03 -9.81 -22.55
CA GLY A 185 1.00 -10.68 -22.01
C GLY A 185 2.31 -10.61 -22.79
N GLU A 186 2.67 -9.41 -23.26
CA GLU A 186 3.97 -9.18 -23.90
C GLU A 186 5.03 -8.81 -22.86
N THR A 187 6.29 -9.16 -23.11
CA THR A 187 7.44 -8.74 -22.29
C THR A 187 8.14 -7.58 -22.97
N GLY A 188 8.43 -6.51 -22.23
CA GLY A 188 9.04 -5.33 -22.81
C GLY A 188 9.45 -4.28 -21.80
N THR A 189 9.86 -3.14 -22.34
CA THR A 189 10.32 -1.99 -21.56
C THR A 189 9.78 -0.71 -22.16
N MET A 190 9.38 0.23 -21.32
CA MET A 190 8.87 1.54 -21.74
C MET A 190 9.36 2.63 -20.79
N SER A 191 9.60 3.83 -21.30
CA SER A 191 10.00 4.98 -20.48
C SER A 191 8.92 6.06 -20.52
N LEU A 192 8.45 6.50 -19.35
CA LEU A 192 7.48 7.57 -19.21
C LEU A 192 7.99 8.67 -18.27
N ASP A 193 7.66 9.92 -18.59
CA ASP A 193 7.86 11.06 -17.71
C ASP A 193 6.61 11.18 -16.81
N VAL A 194 6.74 10.82 -15.53
CA VAL A 194 5.62 10.63 -14.61
C VAL A 194 5.52 11.74 -13.57
N ARG A 195 4.30 12.19 -13.27
CA ARG A 195 4.01 13.13 -12.19
C ARG A 195 3.43 12.39 -10.99
N SER A 196 4.26 12.16 -9.99
CA SER A 196 3.84 11.48 -8.76
C SER A 196 3.31 12.47 -7.73
N SER A 197 2.10 12.24 -7.24
CA SER A 197 1.52 13.01 -6.15
C SER A 197 2.07 12.53 -4.80
N VAL A 198 2.50 13.46 -3.96
CA VAL A 198 3.07 13.16 -2.63
C VAL A 198 2.33 13.95 -1.56
N ASP A 199 2.36 13.46 -0.31
CA ASP A 199 1.71 14.11 0.83
C ASP A 199 0.18 14.26 0.61
N LYS A 200 -0.47 13.15 0.23
CA LYS A 200 -1.92 13.07 -0.04
C LYS A 200 -2.39 14.06 -1.12
N GLY A 201 -1.57 14.26 -2.15
CA GLY A 201 -1.93 15.06 -3.33
C GLY A 201 -1.63 16.55 -3.22
N THR A 202 -0.88 16.98 -2.21
CA THR A 202 -0.59 18.40 -1.98
C THR A 202 0.63 18.89 -2.73
N ARG A 203 1.52 17.97 -3.10
CA ARG A 203 2.78 18.25 -3.80
C ARG A 203 2.94 17.26 -4.95
N VAL A 204 3.66 17.70 -5.97
CA VAL A 204 3.97 16.91 -7.16
C VAL A 204 5.48 16.77 -7.29
N ILE A 205 5.92 15.57 -7.62
CA ILE A 205 7.29 15.25 -7.98
C ILE A 205 7.30 14.81 -9.44
N PHE A 206 8.26 15.32 -10.22
CA PHE A 206 8.47 14.92 -11.60
C PHE A 206 9.55 13.83 -11.64
N LEU A 207 9.19 12.67 -12.14
CA LEU A 207 10.07 11.49 -12.21
C LEU A 207 10.20 11.04 -13.66
N LYS A 208 11.33 10.43 -14.00
CA LYS A 208 11.50 9.71 -15.26
C LYS A 208 11.57 8.23 -14.96
N ASN A 209 10.49 7.52 -15.26
CA ASN A 209 10.30 6.13 -14.89
C ASN A 209 10.55 5.21 -16.07
N ASP A 210 11.37 4.19 -15.86
CA ASP A 210 11.54 3.07 -16.77
C ASP A 210 10.70 1.89 -16.24
N TYR A 211 9.67 1.52 -17.01
CA TYR A 211 8.77 0.41 -16.77
C TYR A 211 9.33 -0.84 -17.45
N PHE A 212 9.44 -1.93 -16.70
CA PHE A 212 9.81 -3.26 -17.16
C PHE A 212 8.65 -4.18 -16.86
N TYR A 213 8.09 -4.83 -17.87
CA TYR A 213 6.92 -5.66 -17.69
C TYR A 213 7.08 -7.03 -18.34
N THR A 214 6.46 -8.04 -17.72
CA THR A 214 6.49 -9.43 -18.18
C THR A 214 5.30 -10.20 -17.66
N VAL A 215 4.97 -11.33 -18.29
CA VAL A 215 3.96 -12.27 -17.80
C VAL A 215 4.54 -13.19 -16.74
N ILE A 216 3.72 -13.56 -15.76
CA ILE A 216 4.01 -14.64 -14.83
C ILE A 216 3.47 -15.94 -15.43
N ASN A 217 4.37 -16.83 -15.83
CA ASN A 217 4.03 -18.12 -16.42
C ASN A 217 3.03 -18.90 -15.54
N GLU A 218 2.11 -19.63 -16.18
CA GLU A 218 1.08 -20.45 -15.54
C GLU A 218 0.04 -19.66 -14.72
N THR A 219 0.03 -18.33 -14.83
CA THR A 219 -0.98 -17.47 -14.20
C THR A 219 -1.52 -16.45 -15.21
N PRO A 220 -2.74 -15.91 -15.00
CA PRO A 220 -3.27 -14.83 -15.82
C PRO A 220 -2.71 -13.45 -15.42
N PHE A 221 -1.57 -13.40 -14.74
CA PHE A 221 -1.03 -12.18 -14.15
C PHE A 221 0.19 -11.66 -14.90
N SER A 222 0.29 -10.34 -14.98
CA SER A 222 1.45 -9.63 -15.50
C SER A 222 2.10 -8.81 -14.39
N LEU A 223 3.42 -8.86 -14.32
CA LEU A 223 4.26 -8.12 -13.38
C LEU A 223 4.84 -6.90 -14.06
N GLY A 224 4.67 -5.73 -13.44
CA GLY A 224 5.36 -4.49 -13.79
C GLY A 224 6.35 -4.11 -12.70
N ILE A 225 7.56 -3.72 -13.08
CA ILE A 225 8.58 -3.15 -12.22
C ILE A 225 8.94 -1.79 -12.77
N VAL A 226 8.89 -0.78 -11.90
CA VAL A 226 9.19 0.61 -12.22
C VAL A 226 10.49 0.99 -11.53
N LEU A 227 11.45 1.49 -12.31
CA LEU A 227 12.71 2.04 -11.83
C LEU A 227 12.81 3.49 -12.27
N SER A 228 12.95 4.41 -11.30
CA SER A 228 13.13 5.83 -11.60
C SER A 228 14.60 6.14 -11.90
N ARG A 229 14.85 6.94 -12.93
CA ARG A 229 16.19 7.42 -13.28
C ARG A 229 16.66 8.46 -12.26
N GLY A 230 17.97 8.45 -11.98
CA GLY A 230 18.61 9.39 -11.07
C GLY A 230 19.04 8.74 -9.77
N TYR A 231 18.62 9.30 -8.63
CA TYR A 231 19.04 8.80 -7.33
C TYR A 231 18.41 7.42 -7.06
N GLY A 232 19.26 6.40 -6.85
CA GLY A 232 18.82 5.02 -6.64
C GLY A 232 19.03 4.09 -7.84
N GLN A 233 19.50 4.61 -8.99
CA GLN A 233 19.89 3.78 -10.14
C GLN A 233 21.08 2.86 -9.83
N TYR A 234 22.01 3.33 -9.00
CA TYR A 234 23.17 2.58 -8.56
C TYR A 234 23.11 2.37 -7.05
N ILE A 235 23.55 1.19 -6.63
CA ILE A 235 23.60 0.80 -5.22
C ILE A 235 25.06 0.63 -4.82
N PHE A 236 25.45 1.27 -3.73
CA PHE A 236 26.74 1.04 -3.12
C PHE A 236 26.62 -0.15 -2.16
N THR A 237 27.47 -1.14 -2.35
CA THR A 237 27.54 -2.32 -1.47
C THR A 237 28.90 -2.32 -0.79
N GLY A 238 28.90 -2.20 0.53
CA GLY A 238 30.09 -2.33 1.36
C GLY A 238 30.03 -3.59 2.23
N ASN A 239 31.19 -4.04 2.68
CA ASN A 239 31.30 -5.17 3.61
C ASN A 239 31.96 -4.68 4.91
N VAL A 240 31.46 -5.17 6.05
CA VAL A 240 31.93 -4.82 7.40
C VAL A 240 31.98 -6.08 8.26
N SER A 241 32.77 -6.03 9.33
CA SER A 241 32.76 -7.11 10.31
C SER A 241 31.42 -7.13 11.05
N VAL A 242 30.96 -8.33 11.42
CA VAL A 242 29.68 -8.50 12.12
C VAL A 242 29.79 -7.92 13.54
N GLU A 243 30.97 -8.03 14.15
CA GLU A 243 31.24 -7.54 15.50
C GLU A 243 31.15 -6.00 15.59
N GLU A 244 31.79 -5.29 14.67
CA GLU A 244 31.73 -3.81 14.61
C GLU A 244 30.30 -3.34 14.29
N GLY A 245 29.68 -3.94 13.28
CA GLY A 245 28.32 -3.57 12.88
C GLY A 245 27.29 -3.82 13.98
N LEU A 246 27.42 -4.92 14.74
CA LEU A 246 26.52 -5.26 15.85
C LEU A 246 26.71 -4.33 17.04
N HIS A 247 27.96 -3.93 17.34
CA HIS A 247 28.24 -2.97 18.40
C HIS A 247 27.51 -1.63 18.13
N ASP A 248 27.64 -1.12 16.92
CA ASP A 248 27.06 0.18 16.53
C ASP A 248 25.55 0.12 16.29
N LEU A 249 25.01 -1.06 15.94
CA LEU A 249 23.57 -1.27 15.79
C LEU A 249 22.83 -1.22 17.13
N LEU A 250 23.51 -1.55 18.24
CA LEU A 250 22.91 -1.59 19.58
C LEU A 250 22.94 -0.24 20.30
N THR A 251 23.41 0.84 19.65
CA THR A 251 23.39 2.18 20.24
C THR A 251 21.94 2.69 20.37
N PRO A 252 21.61 3.39 21.47
CA PRO A 252 20.23 3.77 21.78
C PRO A 252 19.66 4.89 20.89
N ASP A 253 20.52 5.57 20.14
CA ASP A 253 20.16 6.66 19.23
C ASP A 253 19.77 6.17 17.82
N LEU A 254 19.82 4.85 17.61
CA LEU A 254 19.56 4.19 16.34
C LEU A 254 18.28 3.35 16.40
N THR A 255 17.49 3.45 15.32
CA THR A 255 16.27 2.67 15.11
C THR A 255 16.29 2.07 13.70
N ILE A 256 15.69 0.90 13.56
CA ILE A 256 15.50 0.24 12.26
C ILE A 256 14.03 0.33 11.84
N ALA A 257 13.77 0.18 10.55
CA ALA A 257 12.41 0.16 10.02
C ALA A 257 11.63 -1.08 10.52
N ASP A 258 10.70 -0.88 11.45
CA ASP A 258 9.96 -1.98 12.08
C ASP A 258 9.05 -2.75 11.11
N GLU A 259 8.55 -2.10 10.06
CA GLU A 259 7.67 -2.74 9.06
C GLU A 259 8.44 -3.55 8.01
N TRP A 260 9.76 -3.34 7.88
CA TRP A 260 10.58 -4.08 6.94
C TRP A 260 10.93 -5.47 7.48
N THR A 261 10.95 -6.46 6.59
CA THR A 261 11.25 -7.84 6.97
C THR A 261 12.73 -8.13 6.77
N TYR A 262 13.54 -7.89 7.79
CA TYR A 262 14.96 -8.29 7.79
C TYR A 262 15.10 -9.79 8.03
N CYS A 263 14.29 -10.32 8.95
CA CYS A 263 14.20 -11.73 9.29
C CYS A 263 12.75 -12.21 9.29
N GLU A 264 12.54 -13.45 8.89
CA GLU A 264 11.23 -14.10 8.90
C GLU A 264 10.87 -14.51 10.33
N ILE A 265 9.97 -13.77 10.97
CA ILE A 265 9.53 -14.04 12.35
C ILE A 265 8.09 -14.54 12.44
N ASP A 266 7.33 -14.49 11.35
CA ASP A 266 5.89 -14.75 11.34
C ASP A 266 5.53 -16.25 11.23
N ILE A 267 6.48 -17.09 10.83
CA ILE A 267 6.27 -18.51 10.58
C ILE A 267 6.28 -19.30 11.89
N ASP A 268 7.33 -19.14 12.71
CA ASP A 268 7.48 -19.87 13.98
C ASP A 268 6.80 -19.09 15.14
N PRO A 269 5.87 -19.70 15.89
CA PRO A 269 5.29 -19.11 17.10
C PRO A 269 6.32 -18.62 18.13
N ALA A 270 7.50 -19.22 18.20
CA ALA A 270 8.59 -18.78 19.08
C ALA A 270 9.24 -17.47 18.60
N HIS A 271 9.33 -17.27 17.28
CA HIS A 271 9.90 -16.06 16.68
C HIS A 271 8.92 -14.88 16.66
N ARG A 272 7.59 -15.13 16.64
CA ARG A 272 6.55 -14.07 16.70
C ARG A 272 6.62 -13.15 17.92
N LYS A 273 7.32 -13.56 18.97
CA LYS A 273 7.51 -12.75 20.20
C LYS A 273 8.69 -11.78 20.10
N LEU A 274 9.50 -11.88 19.04
CA LEU A 274 10.71 -11.09 18.86
C LEU A 274 10.42 -9.87 18.00
N ASN A 275 11.07 -8.75 18.34
CA ASN A 275 11.13 -7.61 17.43
C ASN A 275 12.17 -7.89 16.33
N GLN A 276 12.05 -7.21 15.19
CA GLN A 276 13.02 -7.34 14.08
C GLN A 276 14.47 -7.15 14.56
N LEU A 277 14.75 -6.13 15.39
CA LEU A 277 16.10 -5.91 15.94
C LEU A 277 16.60 -7.10 16.76
N GLN A 278 15.75 -7.69 17.60
CA GLN A 278 16.12 -8.85 18.43
C GLN A 278 16.37 -10.10 17.58
N ALA A 279 15.58 -10.28 16.51
CA ALA A 279 15.76 -11.33 15.52
C ALA A 279 17.12 -11.20 14.82
N ILE A 280 17.47 -10.00 14.36
CA ILE A 280 18.77 -9.70 13.74
C ILE A 280 19.92 -10.03 14.70
N VAL A 281 19.84 -9.58 15.96
CA VAL A 281 20.88 -9.84 16.97
C VAL A 281 21.06 -11.35 17.19
N LYS A 282 19.97 -12.12 17.28
CA LYS A 282 20.05 -13.59 17.45
C LYS A 282 20.67 -14.30 16.26
N TYR A 283 20.34 -13.84 15.04
CA TYR A 283 20.91 -14.35 13.80
C TYR A 283 22.41 -14.07 13.73
N LEU A 284 22.81 -12.80 13.90
CA LEU A 284 24.22 -12.38 13.81
C LEU A 284 25.09 -12.98 14.92
N THR A 285 24.54 -13.24 16.11
CA THR A 285 25.28 -13.89 17.21
C THR A 285 25.32 -15.42 17.10
N GLY A 286 24.69 -16.01 16.07
CA GLY A 286 24.63 -17.47 15.88
C GLY A 286 23.85 -18.22 16.96
N LYS A 287 23.04 -17.52 17.76
CA LYS A 287 22.23 -18.13 18.83
C LYS A 287 21.04 -18.92 18.30
N ASP A 288 20.56 -18.57 17.11
CA ASP A 288 19.45 -19.25 16.45
C ASP A 288 19.76 -19.41 14.95
N PRO A 289 20.34 -20.56 14.54
CA PRO A 289 20.68 -20.81 13.14
C PRO A 289 19.46 -21.13 12.26
N ASN A 290 18.29 -21.38 12.85
CA ASN A 290 17.08 -21.70 12.10
C ASN A 290 16.36 -20.45 11.58
N LEU A 291 16.77 -19.26 12.03
CA LEU A 291 16.16 -18.01 11.61
C LEU A 291 16.58 -17.66 10.19
N GLN A 292 15.61 -17.51 9.30
CA GLN A 292 15.84 -17.09 7.92
C GLN A 292 15.84 -15.56 7.84
N CYS A 293 16.94 -14.99 7.35
CA CYS A 293 17.09 -13.54 7.21
C CYS A 293 17.66 -13.16 5.84
N ASP A 294 17.33 -11.96 5.36
CA ASP A 294 17.89 -11.41 4.12
C ASP A 294 19.33 -10.93 4.35
N ALA A 295 20.29 -11.79 3.99
CA ALA A 295 21.71 -11.52 4.17
C ALA A 295 22.18 -10.24 3.44
N GLN A 296 21.60 -9.92 2.28
CA GLN A 296 21.99 -8.75 1.50
C GLN A 296 21.52 -7.46 2.18
N LEU A 297 20.27 -7.45 2.66
CA LEU A 297 19.74 -6.32 3.42
C LEU A 297 20.51 -6.12 4.72
N LEU A 298 20.75 -7.20 5.48
CA LEU A 298 21.50 -7.13 6.73
C LEU A 298 22.91 -6.59 6.55
N GLN A 299 23.63 -7.04 5.52
CA GLN A 299 24.97 -6.53 5.22
C GLN A 299 24.93 -5.03 4.91
N GLN A 300 23.94 -4.56 4.17
CA GLN A 300 23.75 -3.13 3.88
C GLN A 300 23.40 -2.33 5.14
N THR A 301 22.55 -2.87 6.01
CA THR A 301 22.21 -2.23 7.28
C THR A 301 23.43 -2.12 8.19
N LEU A 302 24.22 -3.18 8.34
CA LEU A 302 25.46 -3.16 9.13
C LEU A 302 26.50 -2.21 8.52
N PHE A 303 26.59 -2.15 7.20
CA PHE A 303 27.47 -1.17 6.55
C PHE A 303 27.04 0.26 6.88
N ASP A 304 25.74 0.55 6.78
CA ASP A 304 25.18 1.87 7.11
C ASP A 304 25.35 2.21 8.61
N THR A 305 25.28 1.25 9.54
CA THR A 305 25.51 1.52 10.98
C THR A 305 26.92 2.03 11.22
N VAL A 306 27.93 1.35 10.67
CA VAL A 306 29.34 1.69 10.85
C VAL A 306 29.69 3.01 10.16
N VAL A 307 29.21 3.23 8.93
CA VAL A 307 29.48 4.48 8.19
C VAL A 307 28.85 5.69 8.88
N THR A 308 27.71 5.50 9.54
CA THR A 308 27.01 6.59 10.24
C THR A 308 27.43 6.76 11.70
N ALA A 309 28.23 5.86 12.27
CA ALA A 309 28.70 5.95 13.66
C ALA A 309 29.44 7.26 13.98
N PRO A 310 30.33 7.82 13.13
CA PRO A 310 31.00 9.09 13.41
C PRO A 310 30.07 10.30 13.52
N MET A 311 28.83 10.20 13.03
CA MET A 311 27.85 11.29 13.09
C MET A 311 27.46 11.64 14.52
N GLU A 312 27.44 10.66 15.43
CA GLU A 312 27.16 10.90 16.84
C GLU A 312 28.19 11.85 17.46
N ALA A 313 29.49 11.56 17.22
CA ALA A 313 30.59 12.40 17.70
C ALA A 313 30.55 13.80 17.05
N TYR A 314 30.27 13.88 15.75
CA TYR A 314 30.16 15.15 15.03
C TYR A 314 29.01 16.03 15.58
N TRP A 315 27.82 15.45 15.75
CA TRP A 315 26.67 16.16 16.29
C TRP A 315 26.87 16.58 17.74
N THR A 316 27.55 15.76 18.55
CA THR A 316 27.91 16.09 19.93
C THR A 316 28.94 17.22 19.97
N ALA A 317 29.94 17.22 19.09
CA ALA A 317 30.92 18.30 18.99
C ALA A 317 30.26 19.64 18.59
N LEU A 318 29.29 19.61 17.67
CA LEU A 318 28.49 20.78 17.33
C LEU A 318 27.65 21.30 18.50
N MET A 319 27.15 20.40 19.37
CA MET A 319 26.44 20.82 20.58
C MET A 319 27.33 21.57 21.56
N LEU A 320 28.59 21.12 21.71
CA LEU A 320 29.55 21.71 22.64
C LEU A 320 30.09 23.06 22.15
N ASN A 321 29.98 23.36 20.86
CA ASN A 321 30.35 24.64 20.30
C ASN A 321 29.20 25.65 20.53
N ALA A 322 29.38 26.55 21.50
CA ALA A 322 28.32 27.44 21.98
C ALA A 322 27.68 28.34 20.90
N SER A 323 28.36 28.58 19.79
CA SER A 323 27.86 29.39 18.67
C SER A 323 26.81 28.68 17.79
N SER A 324 26.72 27.34 17.80
CA SER A 324 25.73 26.59 17.01
C SER A 324 24.41 26.31 17.73
N MET A 325 24.35 26.55 19.04
CA MET A 325 23.08 26.48 19.80
C MET A 325 22.19 27.72 19.59
N ASP A 326 22.78 28.86 19.20
CA ASP A 326 22.04 30.08 18.89
C ASP A 326 21.21 29.97 17.60
N ASP A 327 21.43 28.92 16.79
CA ASP A 327 20.70 28.66 15.53
C ASP A 327 19.32 27.96 15.73
N GLY A 328 18.90 27.71 16.98
CA GLY A 328 17.55 27.18 17.28
C GLY A 328 17.34 25.71 16.86
N ILE A 329 18.40 24.91 16.76
CA ILE A 329 18.33 23.50 16.33
C ILE A 329 17.86 22.61 17.50
N GLU A 330 16.64 22.06 17.41
CA GLU A 330 16.09 21.19 18.46
C GLU A 330 16.49 19.71 18.33
N THR A 331 16.48 19.18 17.11
CA THR A 331 16.67 17.75 16.80
C THR A 331 17.40 17.58 15.47
N ALA A 332 18.42 16.72 15.44
CA ALA A 332 19.07 16.23 14.24
C ALA A 332 18.69 14.78 13.99
N PHE A 333 18.60 14.39 12.73
CA PHE A 333 18.35 12.99 12.35
C PHE A 333 19.02 12.67 11.03
N LEU A 334 19.29 11.39 10.84
CA LEU A 334 19.82 10.82 9.61
C LEU A 334 19.04 9.55 9.32
N GLY A 335 18.46 9.46 8.13
CA GLY A 335 17.94 8.18 7.67
C GLY A 335 18.65 7.70 6.42
N THR A 336 18.84 6.40 6.34
CA THR A 336 19.55 5.75 5.24
C THR A 336 18.59 4.92 4.39
N ARG A 337 19.13 4.36 3.31
CA ARG A 337 18.37 3.54 2.36
C ARG A 337 18.00 2.17 2.93
N SER A 338 18.79 1.66 3.87
CA SER A 338 18.59 0.33 4.47
C SER A 338 17.56 0.32 5.61
N GLY A 339 16.79 1.40 5.79
CA GLY A 339 15.78 1.51 6.85
C GLY A 339 16.34 1.93 8.21
N LEU A 340 17.59 2.40 8.27
CA LEU A 340 18.21 2.92 9.49
C LEU A 340 17.82 4.38 9.70
N LEU A 341 17.45 4.71 10.93
CA LEU A 341 17.17 6.07 11.38
C LEU A 341 17.94 6.34 12.68
N ARG A 342 18.88 7.28 12.61
CA ARG A 342 19.61 7.81 13.77
C ARG A 342 19.03 9.17 14.14
N PHE A 343 18.79 9.41 15.42
CA PHE A 343 18.29 10.70 15.90
C PHE A 343 19.09 11.20 17.10
N LEU A 344 19.43 12.48 17.09
CA LEU A 344 20.00 13.18 18.24
C LEU A 344 19.10 14.34 18.65
N LYS A 345 18.85 14.41 19.95
CA LYS A 345 17.92 15.36 20.57
C LYS A 345 18.72 16.35 21.40
N TYR A 346 18.86 17.59 20.93
CA TYR A 346 19.64 18.63 21.62
C TYR A 346 18.85 19.30 22.76
N ALA A 347 17.54 19.46 22.59
CA ALA A 347 16.65 20.03 23.60
C ALA A 347 15.83 18.94 24.32
N GLY A 348 15.78 19.03 25.66
CA GLY A 348 14.88 18.24 26.50
C GLY A 348 13.41 18.53 26.16
N ILE A 349 12.52 17.56 26.39
CA ILE A 349 11.09 17.60 25.98
C ILE A 349 10.39 18.88 26.45
N GLU A 350 10.78 19.43 27.60
CA GLU A 350 10.19 20.62 28.22
C GLU A 350 10.54 21.94 27.53
N LYS A 351 11.66 22.03 26.81
CA LYS A 351 12.12 23.25 26.12
C LYS A 351 11.81 23.26 24.62
N ARG A 352 11.08 22.26 24.11
CA ARG A 352 10.75 22.15 22.68
C ARG A 352 9.51 22.97 22.36
N VAL A 353 9.63 23.83 21.35
CA VAL A 353 8.50 24.48 20.69
C VAL A 353 7.80 23.44 19.80
N GLY A 354 8.58 22.59 19.11
CA GLY A 354 8.10 21.47 18.31
C GLY A 354 7.89 20.18 19.10
N LYS A 355 6.79 20.05 19.86
CA LYS A 355 6.47 18.83 20.62
C LYS A 355 6.38 17.55 19.76
N SER A 356 6.11 17.68 18.46
CA SER A 356 6.09 16.58 17.49
C SER A 356 7.02 16.84 16.31
N PHE A 357 8.27 16.38 16.40
CA PHE A 357 9.27 16.44 15.33
C PHE A 357 8.80 15.80 14.01
N LEU A 358 7.95 14.77 14.11
CA LEU A 358 7.20 14.16 13.02
C LEU A 358 5.73 14.17 13.43
N THR A 359 4.85 14.57 12.51
CA THR A 359 3.40 14.48 12.73
C THR A 359 2.98 13.01 12.90
N SER A 360 1.80 12.75 13.46
CA SER A 360 1.20 11.41 13.49
C SER A 360 1.22 10.76 12.09
N THR A 361 0.89 11.54 11.06
CA THR A 361 0.91 11.08 9.67
C THR A 361 2.31 10.80 9.13
N ASP A 362 3.33 11.52 9.60
CA ASP A 362 4.71 11.27 9.17
C ASP A 362 5.27 9.99 9.81
N LYS A 363 4.87 9.70 11.05
CA LYS A 363 5.21 8.44 11.73
C LYS A 363 4.52 7.24 11.09
N GLU A 364 3.26 7.38 10.69
CA GLU A 364 2.53 6.36 9.93
C GLU A 364 3.16 6.08 8.56
N ASN A 365 3.93 7.02 8.01
CA ASN A 365 4.60 6.85 6.72
C ASN A 365 6.11 6.59 6.84
N MET A 366 6.58 6.15 8.00
CA MET A 366 8.00 5.99 8.28
C MET A 366 8.48 4.60 7.85
N PHE A 367 9.17 4.53 6.70
CA PHE A 367 9.75 3.30 6.15
C PHE A 367 8.76 2.14 6.12
N THR A 368 7.64 2.34 5.43
CA THR A 368 6.62 1.30 5.28
C THR A 368 7.08 0.26 4.24
N LEU A 369 6.36 -0.85 4.15
CA LEU A 369 6.56 -1.83 3.07
C LEU A 369 6.35 -1.24 1.67
N ASP A 370 5.46 -0.24 1.55
CA ASP A 370 5.03 0.31 0.26
C ASP A 370 5.81 1.55 -0.18
N HIS A 371 6.37 2.33 0.74
CA HIS A 371 7.09 3.55 0.40
C HIS A 371 8.18 3.94 1.40
N PHE A 372 9.17 4.68 0.89
CA PHE A 372 10.10 5.44 1.73
C PHE A 372 9.40 6.68 2.32
N PRO A 373 9.88 7.18 3.47
CA PRO A 373 9.34 8.39 4.07
C PRO A 373 9.28 9.54 3.08
N VAL A 374 8.22 10.35 3.15
CA VAL A 374 7.98 11.48 2.24
C VAL A 374 9.17 12.43 2.17
N TRP A 375 9.77 12.73 3.32
CA TRP A 375 10.95 13.59 3.39
C TRP A 375 12.17 12.99 2.66
N TYR A 376 12.34 11.67 2.72
CA TYR A 376 13.44 10.95 2.07
C TYR A 376 13.25 10.95 0.55
N ARG A 377 12.04 10.62 0.09
CA ARG A 377 11.65 10.69 -1.33
C ARG A 377 11.85 12.08 -1.91
N ARG A 378 11.44 13.12 -1.20
CA ARG A 378 11.64 14.50 -1.66
C ARG A 378 13.12 14.87 -1.70
N ALA A 379 13.86 14.57 -0.64
CA ALA A 379 15.29 14.82 -0.58
C ALA A 379 16.05 14.16 -1.74
N ALA A 380 15.64 12.95 -2.14
CA ALA A 380 16.22 12.18 -3.24
C ALA A 380 16.13 12.84 -4.61
N GLU A 381 15.15 13.71 -4.84
CA GLU A 381 14.96 14.34 -6.15
C GLU A 381 15.71 15.66 -6.28
N HIS A 382 15.93 16.37 -5.18
CA HIS A 382 16.63 17.66 -5.22
C HIS A 382 18.14 17.51 -5.34
N PRO A 383 18.83 18.28 -6.20
CA PRO A 383 20.27 18.13 -6.41
C PRO A 383 21.08 18.39 -5.12
N ALA A 384 22.29 17.83 -5.08
CA ALA A 384 23.19 17.96 -3.95
C ALA A 384 23.45 19.43 -3.57
N GLY A 385 23.48 19.74 -2.28
CA GLY A 385 23.75 21.09 -1.78
C GLY A 385 22.53 22.01 -1.66
N GLN A 386 21.34 21.55 -2.07
CA GLN A 386 20.09 22.24 -1.78
C GLN A 386 19.46 21.71 -0.50
N PHE A 387 18.84 22.61 0.27
CA PHE A 387 18.09 22.26 1.47
C PHE A 387 16.59 22.37 1.21
N LEU A 388 15.86 21.36 1.64
CA LEU A 388 14.42 21.34 1.63
C LEU A 388 13.89 21.75 2.98
N TYR A 389 12.80 22.49 2.96
CA TYR A 389 12.07 22.83 4.17
C TYR A 389 10.75 22.07 4.16
N TYR A 390 10.50 21.33 5.24
CA TYR A 390 9.24 20.69 5.51
C TYR A 390 8.53 21.47 6.61
N MET A 391 7.31 21.91 6.30
CA MET A 391 6.46 22.59 7.26
C MET A 391 5.50 21.53 7.81
N PRO A 392 5.66 21.12 9.08
CA PRO A 392 4.75 20.17 9.69
C PRO A 392 3.34 20.77 9.70
N ARG A 393 2.36 20.02 9.22
CA ARG A 393 0.97 20.41 9.40
C ARG A 393 0.61 20.19 10.85
N GLN A 394 0.20 21.24 11.56
CA GLN A 394 -0.63 21.05 12.73
C GLN A 394 -1.91 20.37 12.24
N ASP A 395 -2.32 19.30 12.92
CA ASP A 395 -3.58 18.59 12.64
C ASP A 395 -4.73 19.52 13.06
N THR A 396 -5.02 20.57 12.27
CA THR A 396 -6.16 21.49 12.47
C THR A 396 -7.50 20.84 12.10
N ARG A 397 -7.55 19.51 12.04
CA ARG A 397 -8.78 18.75 11.78
C ARG A 397 -9.81 18.84 12.89
N ASP A 398 -9.46 19.41 14.04
CA ASP A 398 -10.43 19.77 15.08
C ASP A 398 -11.00 21.20 14.92
N THR A 399 -10.45 22.06 14.06
CA THR A 399 -10.95 23.45 13.88
C THR A 399 -11.65 23.70 12.54
N PHE A 400 -11.47 22.86 11.51
CA PHE A 400 -12.12 23.01 10.20
C PHE A 400 -13.20 21.95 9.91
N ARG A 401 -13.91 21.48 10.94
CA ARG A 401 -15.01 20.52 10.78
C ARG A 401 -16.34 21.12 10.34
N ASP A 402 -16.46 22.44 10.25
CA ASP A 402 -17.75 23.11 10.04
C ASP A 402 -17.96 23.73 8.65
N TYR A 403 -17.06 23.56 7.67
CA TYR A 403 -17.20 24.21 6.35
C TYR A 403 -17.27 23.27 5.13
N GLU A 404 -17.21 21.95 5.29
CA GLU A 404 -17.32 21.00 4.17
C GLU A 404 -18.67 20.27 4.09
N ALA A 405 -19.64 20.65 4.92
CA ALA A 405 -21.01 20.15 4.89
C ALA A 405 -21.96 21.24 4.40
N ASP A 406 -21.94 21.57 3.08
CA ASP A 406 -23.13 22.14 2.43
C ASP A 406 -23.14 22.17 0.89
N TYR A 407 -22.22 21.49 0.20
CA TYR A 407 -22.28 21.35 -1.26
C TYR A 407 -22.54 19.91 -1.69
N ARG A 408 -23.74 19.39 -1.39
CA ARG A 408 -24.42 18.33 -2.19
C ARG A 408 -25.88 18.11 -1.73
N GLY A 409 -26.80 18.55 -2.60
CA GLY A 409 -28.25 18.38 -2.51
C GLY A 409 -28.91 19.76 -2.65
N THR A 410 -29.60 20.13 -3.71
CA THR A 410 -30.50 19.38 -4.59
C THR A 410 -30.70 20.18 -5.88
N LEU A 411 -30.38 19.57 -7.03
CA LEU A 411 -31.05 19.91 -8.28
C LEU A 411 -32.33 19.08 -8.32
N SER A 412 -33.44 19.66 -7.91
CA SER A 412 -34.74 19.37 -8.51
C SER A 412 -35.46 20.69 -8.75
N SER A 413 -35.93 20.86 -9.98
CA SER A 413 -36.80 21.93 -10.44
C SER A 413 -38.06 22.00 -9.58
N ASP A 414 -38.21 23.06 -8.82
CA ASP A 414 -39.40 23.91 -8.68
C ASP A 414 -39.20 24.82 -7.45
N GLU A 415 -39.72 26.05 -7.50
CA GLU A 415 -39.60 27.12 -6.48
C GLU A 415 -38.41 28.07 -6.63
N VAL A 416 -38.30 28.69 -7.81
CA VAL A 416 -37.74 30.04 -7.93
C VAL A 416 -38.92 31.01 -8.00
N GLU A 417 -39.35 31.57 -6.87
CA GLU A 417 -39.88 32.92 -6.81
C GLU A 417 -40.12 33.38 -5.36
N GLN A 418 -39.81 34.65 -5.12
CA GLN A 418 -40.11 35.44 -3.90
C GLN A 418 -39.26 35.16 -2.67
N GLN A 419 -38.18 35.95 -2.52
CA GLN A 419 -38.12 37.00 -1.49
C GLN A 419 -36.81 37.78 -1.61
N SER A 420 -36.82 38.77 -2.53
CA SER A 420 -36.00 39.95 -2.34
C SER A 420 -36.82 40.96 -1.52
N LYS A 421 -36.24 41.42 -0.39
CA LYS A 421 -36.43 42.73 0.28
C LYS A 421 -36.49 42.62 1.82
N LYS A 422 -35.50 43.28 2.44
CA LYS A 422 -35.37 43.88 3.79
C LYS A 422 -34.04 43.40 4.40
N GLY A 423 -33.00 44.23 4.47
CA GLY A 423 -32.83 45.30 5.47
C GLY A 423 -32.45 44.64 6.81
N GLN A 424 -31.31 44.88 7.46
CA GLN A 424 -30.56 46.11 7.70
C GLN A 424 -29.18 45.76 8.29
N ARG A 425 -28.26 46.72 8.16
CA ARG A 425 -27.03 46.90 8.96
C ARG A 425 -27.23 46.59 10.45
N LYS A 426 -26.27 45.87 11.03
CA LYS A 426 -25.80 46.10 12.39
C LYS A 426 -24.28 45.98 12.44
N GLN A 427 -23.68 47.08 12.83
CA GLN A 427 -22.27 47.27 13.13
C GLN A 427 -22.04 46.84 14.58
N ARG A 428 -20.96 46.10 14.84
CA ARG A 428 -20.38 45.94 16.17
C ARG A 428 -18.86 46.03 15.99
N ASP A 429 -18.32 47.06 16.62
CA ASP A 429 -16.91 47.33 16.79
C ASP A 429 -16.32 46.40 17.85
N ASP A 430 -15.00 46.23 17.72
CA ASP A 430 -13.98 45.86 18.70
C ASP A 430 -14.04 44.47 19.34
N ASP A 431 -13.17 43.58 18.85
CA ASP A 431 -12.40 42.65 19.69
C ASP A 431 -10.96 42.59 19.17
N GLU A 432 -10.03 42.70 20.11
CA GLU A 432 -8.59 42.88 19.97
C GLU A 432 -7.90 41.82 19.08
N GLU A 433 -7.05 42.27 18.16
CA GLU A 433 -6.02 41.43 17.53
C GLU A 433 -5.02 40.99 18.61
N VAL A 434 -5.26 39.81 19.20
CA VAL A 434 -4.17 39.02 19.77
C VAL A 434 -3.45 38.37 18.60
N GLY A 435 -2.40 39.06 18.12
CA GLY A 435 -1.42 38.45 17.25
C GLY A 435 -0.68 37.35 18.01
N GLU A 436 -1.18 36.11 17.96
CA GLU A 436 -0.33 34.96 18.19
C GLU A 436 0.66 34.90 17.03
N GLU A 437 1.90 35.32 17.29
CA GLU A 437 3.06 34.94 16.49
C GLU A 437 3.12 33.40 16.48
N LEU A 438 2.57 32.81 15.43
CA LEU A 438 2.73 31.39 15.12
C LEU A 438 4.21 31.15 14.80
N GLU A 439 4.99 30.75 15.81
CA GLU A 439 6.34 30.22 15.62
C GLU A 439 6.28 28.96 14.75
N ALA A 440 6.48 29.15 13.44
CA ALA A 440 6.53 28.06 12.48
C ALA A 440 7.80 27.24 12.70
N VAL A 441 7.67 26.03 13.23
CA VAL A 441 8.77 25.05 13.31
C VAL A 441 9.22 24.70 11.89
N ARG A 442 10.43 25.13 11.50
CA ARG A 442 11.02 24.83 10.19
C ARG A 442 11.95 23.64 10.31
N ILE A 443 11.58 22.52 9.69
CA ILE A 443 12.48 21.37 9.57
C ILE A 443 13.33 21.57 8.31
N ARG A 444 14.64 21.77 8.50
CA ARG A 444 15.62 21.81 7.41
C ARG A 444 16.10 20.40 7.11
N MET A 445 15.86 19.94 5.90
CA MET A 445 16.24 18.63 5.39
C MET A 445 17.30 18.83 4.31
N GLY A 446 18.53 18.37 4.55
CA GLY A 446 19.59 18.33 3.55
C GLY A 446 19.88 16.88 3.17
N MET A 447 20.05 16.59 1.89
CA MET A 447 20.54 15.29 1.44
C MET A 447 22.02 15.37 1.09
N PHE A 448 22.85 14.60 1.78
CA PHE A 448 24.25 14.42 1.41
C PHE A 448 24.32 13.42 0.25
N LYS A 449 24.15 13.92 -0.99
CA LYS A 449 24.22 13.10 -2.22
C LYS A 449 25.64 12.78 -2.69
N ARG A 450 26.65 13.41 -2.09
CA ARG A 450 28.06 13.01 -2.24
C ARG A 450 28.53 12.37 -0.94
N CYS A 451 28.97 11.13 -1.02
CA CYS A 451 30.01 10.63 -0.12
C CYS A 451 31.31 11.37 -0.45
N ASP A 452 31.37 12.66 -0.11
CA ASP A 452 32.66 13.27 0.20
C ASP A 452 32.99 12.84 1.63
N LEU A 453 33.22 11.54 1.80
CA LEU A 453 33.94 11.03 2.95
C LEU A 453 35.34 11.61 2.77
N LEU A 454 35.59 12.74 3.45
CA LEU A 454 36.91 13.28 3.64
C LEU A 454 37.73 12.22 4.37
N VAL A 455 38.34 11.31 3.61
CA VAL A 455 39.56 10.62 4.02
C VAL A 455 40.65 11.71 4.00
N ARG A 456 40.69 12.51 5.05
CA ARG A 456 41.92 13.20 5.44
C ARG A 456 42.70 12.20 6.27
N ALA A 457 43.70 11.58 5.63
CA ALA A 457 44.84 10.99 6.32
C ALA A 457 45.63 12.07 7.08
#